data_AF-A0A9D5UYE5-F1
#
_entry.id   AF-A0A9D5UYE5-F1
#
_cell.length_a   1.000
_cell.length_b   1.000
_cell.length_c   1.000
_cell.angle_alpha   90.00
_cell.angle_beta   90.00
_cell.angle_gamma   90.00
#
_symmetry.space_group_name_H-M   'P 1'
#
loop_
_entity.id
_entity.type
_entity.pdbx_description
1 polymer ?
#
loop_
_entity_poly.entity_id
_entity_poly.type
_entity_poly.pdbx_seq_one_letter_code
_entity_poly.pdbx_strand_id
1 'polypeptide(L)' 'MALFNLYRIILVNMAKHHYVKVQEGQAFIDWISSPEEQKAIATFKVDGEALFFANVSNIEWCDSLEAL' A
#
# COMPACT_ATOMS: atom_id res chain seq x y z
N MET A 1 22.47 -14.66 -1.14
CA MET A 1 21.78 -13.50 -1.74
C MET A 1 20.35 -13.51 -1.20
N ALA A 2 19.85 -12.41 -0.67
CA ALA A 2 18.47 -12.32 -0.18
C ALA A 2 17.54 -11.94 -1.33
N LEU A 3 16.36 -12.56 -1.40
CA LEU A 3 15.34 -12.23 -2.39
C LEU A 3 14.75 -10.85 -2.06
N PHE A 4 14.88 -9.91 -2.99
CA PHE A 4 14.29 -8.58 -2.86
C PHE A 4 12.83 -8.61 -3.33
N ASN A 5 11.91 -8.94 -2.41
CA ASN A 5 10.48 -9.06 -2.68
C ASN A 5 9.71 -7.83 -2.15
N LEU A 6 9.70 -6.74 -2.92
CA LEU A 6 8.91 -5.56 -2.60
C LEU A 6 7.43 -5.79 -2.92
N TYR A 7 6.59 -5.62 -1.91
CA TYR A 7 5.14 -5.56 -2.09
C TYR A 7 4.72 -4.15 -2.49
N ARG A 8 3.78 -4.04 -3.43
CA ARG A 8 3.20 -2.79 -3.89
C ARG A 8 1.67 -2.89 -3.93
N ILE A 9 1.01 -1.77 -3.69
CA ILE A 9 -0.44 -1.63 -3.82
C ILE A 9 -0.72 -0.73 -5.02
N ILE A 10 -1.70 -1.11 -5.83
CA ILE A 10 -2.11 -0.38 -7.03
C ILE A 10 -3.62 -0.25 -7.01
N LEU A 11 -4.13 0.99 -7.03
CA LEU A 11 -5.56 1.24 -7.19
C LEU A 11 -5.96 1.00 -8.66
N VAL A 12 -7.00 0.18 -8.86
CA VAL A 12 -7.44 -0.16 -10.22
C VAL A 12 -8.13 1.05 -10.86
N ASN A 13 -7.77 1.34 -12.10
CA ASN A 13 -8.32 2.45 -12.85
C ASN A 13 -9.83 2.26 -13.11
N MET A 14 -10.64 3.19 -12.60
CA MET A 14 -12.09 3.17 -12.74
C MET A 14 -12.55 3.40 -14.18
N ALA A 15 -11.93 4.31 -14.94
CA ALA A 15 -12.29 4.56 -16.34
C ALA A 15 -12.16 3.32 -17.25
N LYS A 16 -11.33 2.34 -16.86
CA LYS A 16 -11.24 1.03 -17.51
C LYS A 16 -12.17 -0.02 -16.88
N HIS A 17 -12.47 0.11 -15.60
CA HIS A 17 -13.27 -0.82 -14.81
C HIS A 17 -14.27 -0.07 -13.92
N HIS A 18 -15.42 0.33 -14.49
CA HIS A 18 -16.38 1.22 -13.82
C HIS A 18 -17.00 0.66 -12.52
N TYR A 19 -16.89 -0.64 -12.27
CA TYR A 19 -17.38 -1.31 -11.07
C TYR A 19 -16.36 -1.32 -9.93
N VAL A 20 -15.18 -0.72 -10.12
CA VAL A 20 -14.16 -0.61 -9.08
C VAL A 20 -14.67 0.30 -7.96
N LYS A 21 -14.47 -0.19 -6.74
CA LYS A 21 -14.75 0.52 -5.49
C LYS A 21 -13.58 1.45 -5.14
N VAL A 22 -13.49 2.58 -5.85
CA VAL A 22 -12.35 3.52 -5.75
C VAL A 22 -12.19 4.07 -4.34
N GLN A 23 -13.30 4.48 -3.72
CA GLN A 23 -13.26 5.11 -2.40
C GLN A 23 -12.77 4.13 -1.33
N GLU A 24 -13.23 2.88 -1.38
CA GLU A 24 -12.81 1.83 -0.44
C GLU A 24 -11.37 1.40 -0.71
N GLY A 25 -10.94 1.37 -1.98
CA GLY A 25 -9.56 1.12 -2.34
C GLY A 25 -8.62 2.21 -1.84
N GLN A 26 -9.01 3.48 -1.95
CA GLN A 26 -8.24 4.59 -1.41
C GLN A 26 -8.20 4.56 0.11
N ALA A 27 -9.32 4.31 0.78
CA ALA A 27 -9.37 4.17 2.23
C ALA A 27 -8.42 3.08 2.75
N PHE A 28 -8.28 1.97 2.02
CA PHE A 28 -7.30 0.94 2.35
C PHE A 28 -5.85 1.44 2.18
N ILE A 29 -5.55 2.15 1.08
CA ILE A 29 -4.22 2.72 0.82
C ILE A 29 -3.84 3.72 1.93
N ASP A 30 -4.77 4.58 2.32
CA ASP A 30 -4.55 5.59 3.35
C ASP A 30 -4.31 4.92 4.72
N TRP A 31 -5.12 3.92 5.06
CA TRP A 31 -4.98 3.16 6.30
C TRP A 31 -3.63 2.44 6.37
N ILE A 32 -3.29 1.63 5.36
CA ILE A 32 -2.06 0.81 5.40
C ILE A 32 -0.78 1.64 5.27
N SER A 33 -0.87 2.84 4.69
CA SER A 33 0.24 3.78 4.59
C SER A 33 0.41 4.65 5.83
N SER A 34 -0.55 4.60 6.77
CA SER A 34 -0.51 5.40 7.98
C SER A 34 0.70 5.06 8.86
N PRO A 35 1.19 6.01 9.69
CA PRO A 35 2.32 5.73 10.60
C PRO A 35 2.06 4.57 11.56
N GLU A 36 0.79 4.39 11.97
CA GLU A 36 0.38 3.30 12.85
C GLU A 36 0.54 1.95 12.18
N GLU A 37 0.01 1.79 10.96
CA GLU A 37 0.10 0.51 10.24
C GLU A 37 1.52 0.23 9.75
N GLN A 38 2.28 1.24 9.35
CA GLN A 38 3.70 1.05 9.04
C GLN A 38 4.49 0.56 10.26
N LYS A 39 4.14 1.01 11.47
CA LYS A 39 4.71 0.47 12.71
C LYS A 39 4.24 -0.96 12.95
N ALA A 40 2.96 -1.27 12.74
CA ALA A 40 2.44 -2.63 12.88
C ALA A 40 3.21 -3.60 11.95
N ILE A 41 3.39 -3.25 10.68
CA ILE A 41 4.19 -4.01 9.69
C ILE A 41 5.62 -4.21 10.19
N ALA A 42 6.30 -3.16 10.66
CA ALA A 42 7.69 -3.25 11.12
C ALA A 42 7.85 -4.08 12.40
N THR A 43 6.79 -4.23 13.19
CA THR A 43 6.79 -5.04 14.43
C THR A 43 6.28 -6.46 14.23
N PHE A 44 5.73 -6.81 13.07
CA PHE A 44 5.18 -8.13 12.80
C PHE A 44 6.30 -9.18 12.75
N LYS A 45 6.12 -10.26 13.50
CA LYS A 45 7.10 -11.34 13.62
C LYS A 45 6.41 -12.70 13.64
N VAL A 46 7.10 -13.69 13.09
CA VAL A 46 6.75 -15.11 13.19
C VAL A 46 7.99 -15.83 13.73
N ASP A 47 7.82 -16.66 14.75
CA ASP A 47 8.91 -17.36 15.44
C ASP A 47 10.06 -16.43 15.91
N GLY A 48 9.74 -15.16 16.21
CA GLY A 48 10.69 -14.15 16.67
C GLY A 48 11.44 -13.40 15.55
N GLU A 49 11.27 -13.80 14.30
CA GLU A 49 11.91 -13.21 13.12
C GLU A 49 11.04 -12.14 12.47
N ALA A 50 11.67 -11.05 12.03
CA ALA A 50 11.00 -10.00 11.26
C ALA A 50 10.84 -10.46 9.81
N LEU A 51 9.59 -10.51 9.32
CA LEU A 51 9.28 -10.95 7.95
C LEU A 51 9.06 -9.80 6.97
N PHE A 52 8.66 -8.63 7.48
CA PHE A 52 8.35 -7.46 6.66
C PHE A 52 9.12 -6.25 7.14
N PHE A 53 9.42 -5.36 6.19
CA PHE A 53 10.11 -4.11 6.43
C PHE A 53 9.29 -3.00 5.80
N ALA A 54 8.76 -2.10 6.64
CA ALA A 54 7.97 -0.97 6.21
C ALA A 54 8.78 -0.06 5.27
N ASN A 55 8.23 0.19 4.08
CA ASN A 55 8.83 1.07 3.07
C ASN A 55 7.68 1.72 2.29
N VAL A 56 7.21 2.86 2.78
CA VAL A 56 6.27 3.72 2.09
C VAL A 56 7.01 4.94 1.54
N SER A 57 7.02 5.10 0.23
CA SER A 57 7.46 6.33 -0.45
C SER A 57 6.27 7.26 -0.61
N ASN A 58 6.48 8.58 -0.46
CA ASN A 58 5.42 9.60 -0.61
C ASN A 58 4.47 9.27 -1.77
N ILE A 59 3.17 9.23 -1.46
CA ILE A 59 2.09 8.80 -2.36
C ILE A 59 1.70 9.95 -3.30
N GLU A 60 2.67 10.65 -3.88
CA GLU A 60 2.40 11.73 -4.87
C GLU A 60 1.71 11.19 -6.14
N TRP A 61 1.74 9.87 -6.35
CA TRP A 61 1.11 9.22 -7.52
C TRP A 61 -0.42 9.22 -7.49
N CYS A 62 -1.09 9.18 -6.33
CA CYS A 62 -2.57 9.12 -6.29
C CYS A 62 -3.23 10.47 -6.60
N ASP A 63 -2.57 11.60 -6.28
CA ASP A 63 -3.12 12.94 -6.54
C ASP A 63 -3.18 13.28 -8.05
N SER A 64 -2.51 12.49 -8.89
CA SER A 64 -2.49 12.69 -10.35
C SER A 64 -3.66 12.01 -11.10
N LEU A 65 -4.48 11.21 -10.42
CA LEU A 65 -5.57 10.45 -11.04
C LEU A 65 -6.87 11.27 -11.24
N GLU A 66 -6.94 12.51 -10.77
CA GLU A 66 -8.02 13.43 -11.14
C GLU A 66 -7.91 13.96 -12.60
N ALA A 67 -6.83 13.62 -13.31
CA ALA A 67 -6.55 14.09 -14.66
C ALA A 67 -6.87 13.07 -15.79
N LEU A 68 -7.58 11.97 -15.52
CA LEU A 68 -8.03 11.00 -16.54
C LEU A 68 -9.52 10.66 -16.44
#